data_AF-A0A7W6MC60-F1
#
_entry.id   AF-A0A7W6MC60-F1
#
_cell.length_a   1.000
_cell.length_b   1.000
_cell.length_c   1.000
_cell.angle_alpha   90.00
_cell.angle_beta   90.00
_cell.angle_gamma   90.00
#
_symmetry.space_group_name_H-M   'P 1'
#
loop_
_entity.id
_entity.type
_entity.pdbx_description
1 polymer ?
#
loop_
_entity_poly.entity_id
_entity_poly.type
_entity_poly.pdbx_seq_one_letter_code
_entity_poly.pdbx_strand_id
1 'polypeptide(L)'
;MPHFADKSSILSRVIHLEARSYLEEAIKCHEVEAYRASVTMMCCAVFYDVRLKAYGLASYDPWFDRFSKHVEHMREKQDSFESNVMEKVRSSRLFKEEQKSYLDRIWKSRNDAAHPTKVTVSEHLSEDFIRTGVDLFLADKALLGDPGVDVILEQLENVDMFPHEFSTRDVSVARDLLQDVLIGGAYFKLAEKIVSKLKSEPDARFQQNAIRFLKAMALMQTPDSISAITTALIQRRTPEAAETWHLEIIALSPEMLKAAGSASKNGLDVSLAAMCRSFDDSDPSHIRKMQDLLEQVMSKIDAVRLHADFPSFLDALLSFVWCQPAVVNCLVAGGGMRVFASYELHKRLAEPVDAGRFVRYLKYRGFENQLADALSDDEAFTILAQIACAAVNRDPDCNRILDADFADLPSLRAKAIKLAIENPDEAENILGSYNGHWDLAMMKEALDVGAAMDA
;
A
#
# COMPACT_ATOMS: atom_id res chain seq x y z
N MET A 1 21.03 -22.88 49.17
CA MET A 1 21.06 -23.38 47.78
C MET A 1 21.41 -22.20 46.89
N PRO A 2 22.39 -22.32 45.99
CA PRO A 2 22.62 -21.30 44.98
C PRO A 2 21.34 -21.18 44.15
N HIS A 3 20.78 -19.98 44.11
CA HIS A 3 19.58 -19.68 43.34
C HIS A 3 20.05 -19.11 42.01
N PHE A 4 19.53 -19.62 40.88
CA PHE A 4 19.84 -19.00 39.60
C PHE A 4 19.21 -17.60 39.60
N ALA A 5 20.05 -16.57 39.56
CA ALA A 5 19.58 -15.19 39.59
C ALA A 5 18.64 -14.93 38.40
N ASP A 6 17.57 -14.19 38.65
CA ASP A 6 16.59 -13.78 37.63
C ASP A 6 15.79 -14.91 36.95
N LYS A 7 15.72 -16.10 37.56
CA LYS A 7 14.96 -17.25 37.05
C LYS A 7 13.56 -16.89 36.54
N SER A 8 12.74 -16.20 37.35
CA SER A 8 11.38 -15.81 36.96
C SER A 8 11.36 -14.87 35.76
N SER A 9 12.29 -13.91 35.72
CA SER A 9 12.47 -12.97 34.61
C SER A 9 12.84 -13.72 33.32
N ILE A 10 13.85 -14.58 33.37
CA ILE A 10 14.31 -15.37 32.22
C ILE A 10 13.19 -16.25 31.67
N LEU A 11 12.47 -16.97 32.54
CA LEU A 11 11.38 -17.85 32.14
C LEU A 11 10.21 -17.08 31.50
N SER A 12 9.94 -15.86 31.95
CA SER A 12 8.87 -15.01 31.39
C SER A 12 9.13 -14.53 29.97
N ARG A 13 10.40 -14.55 29.53
CA ARG A 13 10.82 -14.12 28.19
C ARG A 13 10.70 -15.22 27.13
N VAL A 14 10.57 -16.48 27.55
CA VAL A 14 10.49 -17.61 26.63
C VAL A 14 9.14 -17.68 25.96
N ILE A 15 9.15 -17.82 24.63
CA ILE A 15 7.94 -17.71 23.82
C ILE A 15 7.17 -19.03 23.79
N HIS A 16 7.85 -20.15 23.52
CA HIS A 16 7.21 -21.46 23.44
C HIS A 16 7.19 -22.16 24.79
N LEU A 17 6.00 -22.52 25.28
CA LEU A 17 5.80 -23.16 26.59
C LEU A 17 6.54 -24.50 26.71
N GLU A 18 6.61 -25.26 25.63
CA GLU A 18 7.30 -26.54 25.58
C GLU A 18 8.83 -26.40 25.61
N ALA A 19 9.38 -25.34 25.00
CA ALA A 19 10.81 -25.03 25.13
C ALA A 19 11.12 -24.49 26.53
N ARG A 20 10.17 -23.76 27.13
CA ARG A 20 10.28 -23.24 28.50
C ARG A 20 10.38 -24.35 29.54
N SER A 21 9.63 -25.45 29.40
CA SER A 21 9.72 -26.56 30.37
C SER A 21 11.12 -27.19 30.41
N TYR A 22 11.77 -27.34 29.25
CA TYR A 22 13.17 -27.79 29.18
C TYR A 22 14.15 -26.78 29.79
N LEU A 23 13.93 -25.47 29.59
CA LEU A 23 14.71 -24.43 30.25
C LEU A 23 14.53 -24.45 31.77
N GLU A 24 13.30 -24.63 32.27
CA GLU A 24 13.02 -24.76 33.70
C GLU A 24 13.77 -25.94 34.31
N GLU A 25 13.84 -27.06 33.59
CA GLU A 25 14.62 -28.22 34.01
C GLU A 25 16.12 -27.95 33.96
N ALA A 26 16.62 -27.28 32.92
CA ALA A 26 18.04 -26.87 32.83
C ALA A 26 18.45 -26.00 34.04
N ILE A 27 17.63 -25.00 34.38
CA ILE A 27 17.86 -24.13 35.53
C ILE A 27 17.82 -24.94 36.84
N LYS A 28 16.84 -25.84 37.02
CA LYS A 28 16.79 -26.71 38.21
C LYS A 28 18.04 -27.58 38.34
N CYS A 29 18.51 -28.17 37.24
CA CYS A 29 19.75 -28.93 37.22
C CYS A 29 20.96 -28.07 37.59
N HIS A 30 21.03 -26.83 37.10
CA HIS A 30 22.08 -25.89 37.47
C HIS A 30 22.07 -25.58 38.98
N GLU A 31 20.89 -25.27 39.55
CA GLU A 31 20.72 -24.93 40.97
C GLU A 31 21.11 -26.05 41.94
N VAL A 32 21.11 -27.32 41.47
CA VAL A 32 21.56 -28.49 42.24
C VAL A 32 22.95 -28.99 41.81
N GLU A 33 23.72 -28.15 41.13
CA GLU A 33 25.10 -28.41 40.68
C GLU A 33 25.23 -29.58 39.68
N ALA A 34 24.13 -30.01 39.07
CA ALA A 34 24.08 -31.01 38.02
C ALA A 34 24.38 -30.38 36.64
N TYR A 35 25.53 -29.71 36.49
CA TYR A 35 25.84 -28.86 35.33
C TYR A 35 25.82 -29.61 33.98
N ARG A 36 26.22 -30.89 33.96
CA ARG A 36 26.13 -31.73 32.75
C ARG A 36 24.67 -31.93 32.29
N ALA A 37 23.78 -32.20 33.25
CA ALA A 37 22.35 -32.32 32.98
C ALA A 37 21.76 -30.97 32.54
N SER A 38 22.16 -29.86 33.19
CA SER A 38 21.76 -28.51 32.78
C SER A 38 22.06 -28.22 31.31
N VAL A 39 23.31 -28.45 30.87
CA VAL A 39 23.69 -28.24 29.45
C VAL A 39 22.89 -29.15 28.51
N THR A 40 22.60 -30.38 28.93
CA THR A 40 21.81 -31.32 28.13
C THR A 40 20.38 -30.82 27.95
N MET A 41 19.73 -30.40 29.04
CA MET A 41 18.37 -29.86 29.00
C MET A 41 18.29 -28.53 28.26
N MET A 42 19.32 -27.69 28.37
CA MET A 42 19.40 -26.44 27.60
C MET A 42 19.55 -26.72 26.10
N CYS A 43 20.31 -27.74 25.72
CA CYS A 43 20.39 -28.20 24.33
C CYS A 43 19.01 -28.63 23.82
N CYS A 44 18.26 -29.42 24.62
CA CYS A 44 16.88 -29.79 24.29
C CYS A 44 15.99 -28.55 24.12
N ALA A 45 16.04 -27.57 25.03
CA ALA A 45 15.25 -26.35 24.95
C ALA A 45 15.49 -25.59 23.64
N VAL A 46 16.76 -25.36 23.28
CA VAL A 46 17.14 -24.58 22.10
C VAL A 46 16.77 -25.30 20.81
N PHE A 47 17.11 -26.58 20.67
CA PHE A 47 16.82 -27.32 19.45
C PHE A 47 15.30 -27.53 19.27
N TYR A 48 14.56 -27.66 20.37
CA TYR A 48 13.09 -27.71 20.32
C TYR A 48 12.48 -26.37 19.89
N ASP A 49 12.97 -25.24 20.42
CA ASP A 49 12.55 -23.91 19.99
C ASP A 49 12.84 -23.65 18.51
N VAL A 50 14.04 -24.00 18.04
CA VAL A 50 14.41 -23.92 16.61
C VAL A 50 13.43 -24.73 15.74
N ARG A 51 13.04 -25.93 16.19
CA ARG A 51 12.04 -26.75 15.51
C ARG A 51 10.67 -26.07 15.46
N LEU A 52 10.17 -25.57 16.58
CA LEU A 52 8.86 -24.93 16.65
C LEU A 52 8.80 -23.68 15.76
N LYS A 53 9.85 -22.86 15.78
CA LYS A 53 9.98 -21.70 14.90
C LYS A 53 10.03 -22.09 13.43
N ALA A 54 10.81 -23.12 13.09
CA ALA A 54 10.85 -23.63 11.73
C ALA A 54 9.50 -24.16 11.25
N TYR A 55 8.77 -24.87 12.11
CA TYR A 55 7.42 -25.34 11.81
C TYR A 55 6.46 -24.17 11.61
N GLY A 56 6.47 -23.19 12.52
CA GLY A 56 5.67 -21.98 12.42
C GLY A 56 5.98 -21.18 11.15
N LEU A 57 7.20 -21.27 10.62
CA LEU A 57 7.62 -20.57 9.41
C LEU A 57 7.52 -21.40 8.11
N ALA A 58 7.18 -22.69 8.21
CA ALA A 58 7.17 -23.61 7.07
C ALA A 58 6.24 -23.15 5.94
N SER A 59 5.07 -22.60 6.29
CA SER A 59 4.11 -22.11 5.30
C SER A 59 4.50 -20.80 4.61
N TYR A 60 5.64 -20.20 4.99
CA TYR A 60 6.04 -18.85 4.57
C TYR A 60 7.35 -18.81 3.79
N ASP A 61 8.24 -19.76 4.05
CA ASP A 61 9.53 -19.84 3.39
C ASP A 61 9.82 -21.28 2.93
N PRO A 62 10.14 -21.50 1.63
CA PRO A 62 10.44 -22.84 1.12
C PRO A 62 11.61 -23.53 1.84
N TRP A 63 12.57 -22.78 2.38
CA TRP A 63 13.64 -23.33 3.21
C TRP A 63 13.07 -23.86 4.53
N PHE A 64 12.23 -23.09 5.23
CA PHE A 64 11.59 -23.55 6.47
C PHE A 64 10.65 -24.73 6.21
N ASP A 65 9.93 -24.78 5.10
CA ASP A 65 9.11 -25.95 4.72
C ASP A 65 9.96 -27.22 4.59
N ARG A 66 11.02 -27.15 3.78
CA ARG A 66 11.93 -28.30 3.59
C ARG A 66 12.64 -28.68 4.88
N PHE A 67 13.07 -27.69 5.65
CA PHE A 67 13.75 -27.91 6.93
C PHE A 67 12.79 -28.57 7.93
N SER A 68 11.57 -28.05 8.08
CA SER A 68 10.54 -28.60 8.98
C SER A 68 10.14 -30.02 8.58
N LYS A 69 9.87 -30.29 7.29
CA LYS A 69 9.55 -31.65 6.80
C LYS A 69 10.68 -32.63 7.06
N HIS A 70 11.92 -32.20 6.83
CA HIS A 70 13.09 -33.02 7.10
C HIS A 70 13.23 -33.31 8.59
N VAL A 71 13.13 -32.28 9.44
CA VAL A 71 13.19 -32.41 10.89
C VAL A 71 12.12 -33.36 11.44
N GLU A 72 10.88 -33.22 10.99
CA GLU A 72 9.78 -34.04 11.48
C GLU A 72 9.91 -35.50 11.04
N HIS A 73 10.34 -35.75 9.79
CA HIS A 73 10.66 -37.09 9.31
C HIS A 73 11.78 -37.76 10.11
N MET A 74 12.82 -37.03 10.50
CA MET A 74 13.90 -37.56 11.35
C MET A 74 13.40 -37.88 12.77
N ARG A 75 12.49 -37.06 13.30
CA ARG A 75 11.85 -37.30 14.60
C ARG A 75 11.01 -38.57 14.58
N GLU A 76 10.20 -38.76 13.54
CA GLU A 76 9.39 -39.97 13.35
C GLU A 76 10.25 -41.24 13.29
N LYS A 77 11.45 -41.14 12.70
CA LYS A 77 12.42 -42.23 12.60
C LYS A 77 13.30 -42.45 13.83
N GLN A 78 13.23 -41.55 14.82
CA GLN A 78 14.15 -41.53 15.97
C GLN A 78 15.63 -41.43 15.57
N ASP A 79 15.93 -40.84 14.41
CA ASP A 79 17.31 -40.59 13.98
C ASP A 79 17.92 -39.37 14.72
N SER A 80 19.25 -39.20 14.63
CA SER A 80 19.99 -38.10 15.29
C SER A 80 19.48 -36.71 14.85
N PHE A 81 18.58 -36.14 15.65
CA PHE A 81 17.90 -34.89 15.35
C PHE A 81 18.88 -33.70 15.31
N GLU A 82 19.76 -33.57 16.31
CA GLU A 82 20.61 -32.39 16.45
C GLU A 82 21.67 -32.28 15.35
N SER A 83 22.27 -33.40 14.94
CA SER A 83 23.29 -33.39 13.87
C SER A 83 22.71 -32.92 12.53
N ASN A 84 21.47 -33.32 12.22
CA ASN A 84 20.79 -32.93 11.00
C ASN A 84 20.33 -31.46 11.05
N VAL A 85 19.82 -31.00 12.20
CA VAL A 85 19.52 -29.59 12.42
C VAL A 85 20.77 -28.73 12.21
N MET A 86 21.91 -29.13 12.78
CA MET A 86 23.17 -28.42 12.65
C MET A 86 23.64 -28.27 11.19
N GLU A 87 23.54 -29.32 10.39
CA GLU A 87 23.93 -29.28 8.97
C GLU A 87 23.09 -28.25 8.19
N LYS A 88 21.77 -28.23 8.41
CA LYS A 88 20.87 -27.31 7.75
C LYS A 88 21.04 -25.88 8.24
N VAL A 89 21.19 -25.68 9.55
CA VAL A 89 21.41 -24.33 10.13
C VAL A 89 22.72 -23.72 9.63
N ARG A 90 23.81 -24.50 9.53
CA ARG A 90 25.10 -24.02 9.00
C ARG A 90 25.01 -23.47 7.58
N SER A 91 24.21 -24.09 6.73
CA SER A 91 24.01 -23.66 5.33
C SER A 91 22.98 -22.55 5.17
N SER A 92 22.27 -22.17 6.24
CA SER A 92 21.23 -21.14 6.22
C SER A 92 21.80 -19.72 6.38
N ARG A 93 21.23 -18.77 5.65
CA ARG A 93 21.47 -17.33 5.84
C ARG A 93 20.55 -16.70 6.89
N LEU A 94 19.59 -17.48 7.40
CA LEU A 94 18.55 -16.98 8.30
C LEU A 94 19.01 -16.92 9.77
N PHE A 95 20.02 -17.70 10.13
CA PHE A 95 20.65 -17.65 11.44
C PHE A 95 21.87 -16.74 11.39
N LYS A 96 22.01 -15.86 12.40
CA LYS A 96 23.21 -15.03 12.58
C LYS A 96 24.42 -15.92 12.90
N GLU A 97 25.62 -15.45 12.59
CA GLU A 97 26.85 -16.22 12.87
C GLU A 97 27.02 -16.52 14.37
N GLU A 98 26.58 -15.62 15.25
CA GLU A 98 26.53 -15.84 16.70
C GLU A 98 25.60 -17.00 17.08
N GLN A 99 24.41 -17.08 16.48
CA GLN A 99 23.46 -18.18 16.67
C GLN A 99 24.04 -19.52 16.20
N LYS A 100 24.70 -19.53 15.03
CA LYS A 100 25.37 -20.74 14.50
C LYS A 100 26.51 -21.21 15.41
N SER A 101 27.34 -20.28 15.87
CA SER A 101 28.45 -20.55 16.79
C SER A 101 27.95 -21.10 18.12
N TYR A 102 26.89 -20.51 18.67
CA TYR A 102 26.25 -21.00 19.90
C TYR A 102 25.73 -22.43 19.74
N LEU A 103 24.99 -22.72 18.65
CA LEU A 103 24.45 -24.07 18.40
C LEU A 103 25.57 -25.13 18.30
N ASP A 104 26.69 -24.78 17.66
CA ASP A 104 27.85 -25.69 17.57
C ASP A 104 28.49 -25.95 18.93
N ARG A 105 28.64 -24.90 19.75
CA ARG A 105 29.17 -25.01 21.11
C ARG A 105 28.28 -25.86 22.01
N ILE A 106 26.97 -25.60 22.04
CA ILE A 106 26.05 -26.32 22.93
C ILE A 106 25.87 -27.78 22.49
N TRP A 107 25.85 -28.05 21.18
CA TRP A 107 25.78 -29.42 20.68
C TRP A 107 27.02 -30.25 21.05
N LYS A 108 28.22 -29.70 20.87
CA LYS A 108 29.47 -30.34 21.29
C LYS A 108 29.51 -30.56 22.80
N SER A 109 29.17 -29.53 23.59
CA SER A 109 29.17 -29.61 25.04
C SER A 109 28.14 -30.63 25.57
N ARG A 110 26.97 -30.72 24.94
CA ARG A 110 25.97 -31.76 25.25
C ARG A 110 26.51 -33.16 24.96
N ASN A 111 27.22 -33.38 23.85
CA ASN A 111 27.83 -34.68 23.55
C ASN A 111 28.89 -35.05 24.60
N ASP A 112 29.76 -34.11 24.96
CA ASP A 112 30.74 -34.31 26.02
C ASP A 112 30.08 -34.61 27.37
N ALA A 113 28.97 -33.93 27.66
CA ALA A 113 28.19 -34.08 28.89
C ALA A 113 27.34 -35.35 28.93
N ALA A 114 26.94 -35.94 27.80
CA ALA A 114 26.14 -37.16 27.73
C ALA A 114 26.98 -38.45 27.71
N HIS A 115 28.25 -38.36 27.32
CA HIS A 115 29.18 -39.49 27.24
C HIS A 115 30.16 -39.52 28.42
N PRO A 116 30.75 -40.68 28.76
CA PRO A 116 31.77 -40.79 29.80
C PRO A 116 33.11 -40.22 29.33
N THR A 117 33.14 -38.91 29.08
CA THR A 117 34.34 -38.14 28.76
C THR A 117 34.97 -37.60 30.06
N LYS A 118 36.22 -37.14 29.98
CA LYS A 118 36.90 -36.45 31.10
C LYS A 118 36.54 -34.96 31.18
N VAL A 119 35.66 -34.46 30.30
CA VAL A 119 35.31 -33.04 30.24
C VAL A 119 34.41 -32.70 31.43
N THR A 120 34.80 -31.68 32.19
CA THR A 120 34.03 -31.17 33.32
C THR A 120 33.25 -29.95 32.86
N VAL A 121 31.93 -29.93 33.08
CA VAL A 121 31.10 -28.75 32.84
C VAL A 121 31.08 -27.94 34.13
N SER A 122 31.57 -26.70 34.08
CA SER A 122 31.57 -25.79 35.23
C SER A 122 30.24 -25.06 35.40
N GLU A 123 30.02 -24.50 36.59
CA GLU A 123 28.90 -23.61 36.90
C GLU A 123 28.79 -22.47 35.88
N HIS A 124 29.88 -21.72 35.69
CA HIS A 124 29.94 -20.60 34.74
C HIS A 124 29.59 -21.02 33.31
N LEU A 125 30.07 -22.18 32.84
CA LEU A 125 29.76 -22.65 31.49
C LEU A 125 28.26 -22.98 31.35
N SER A 126 27.68 -23.61 32.38
CA SER A 126 26.25 -23.90 32.43
C SER A 126 25.40 -22.61 32.44
N GLU A 127 25.80 -21.60 33.22
CA GLU A 127 25.13 -20.29 33.25
C GLU A 127 25.25 -19.55 31.91
N ASP A 128 26.43 -19.55 31.27
CA ASP A 128 26.66 -18.96 29.96
C ASP A 128 25.72 -19.56 28.90
N PHE A 129 25.58 -20.89 28.89
CA PHE A 129 24.63 -21.55 27.98
C PHE A 129 23.19 -21.14 28.25
N ILE A 130 22.76 -21.11 29.51
CA ILE A 130 21.39 -20.70 29.86
C ILE A 130 21.12 -19.27 29.37
N ARG A 131 21.97 -18.30 29.74
CA ARG A 131 21.75 -16.89 29.40
C ARG A 131 21.83 -16.65 27.90
N THR A 132 22.91 -17.12 27.27
CA THR A 132 23.14 -16.91 25.83
C THR A 132 22.09 -17.63 24.99
N GLY A 133 21.66 -18.84 25.37
CA GLY A 133 20.62 -19.55 24.62
C GLY A 133 19.23 -18.94 24.78
N VAL A 134 18.93 -18.35 25.93
CA VAL A 134 17.70 -17.56 26.10
C VAL A 134 17.72 -16.35 25.17
N ASP A 135 18.80 -15.56 25.21
CA ASP A 135 18.88 -14.31 24.45
C ASP A 135 18.94 -14.54 22.93
N LEU A 136 19.68 -15.55 22.47
CA LEU A 136 19.85 -15.82 21.05
C LEU A 136 18.72 -16.66 20.44
N PHE A 137 17.99 -17.44 21.24
CA PHE A 137 16.95 -18.35 20.74
C PHE A 137 15.65 -18.20 21.52
N LEU A 138 15.58 -18.63 22.78
CA LEU A 138 14.29 -18.85 23.44
C LEU A 138 13.43 -17.58 23.59
N ALA A 139 14.06 -16.41 23.68
CA ALA A 139 13.42 -15.10 23.73
C ALA A 139 13.40 -14.35 22.38
N ASP A 140 14.03 -14.89 21.34
CA ASP A 140 14.08 -14.28 20.01
C ASP A 140 12.72 -14.43 19.30
N LYS A 141 12.02 -13.31 19.13
CA LYS A 141 10.68 -13.22 18.56
C LYS A 141 10.66 -13.12 17.03
N ALA A 142 11.80 -12.88 16.38
CA ALA A 142 11.86 -12.60 14.94
C ALA A 142 11.40 -13.77 14.04
N LEU A 143 11.12 -14.95 14.63
CA LEU A 143 10.79 -16.19 13.93
C LEU A 143 9.41 -16.77 14.29
N LEU A 144 8.45 -15.93 14.67
CA LEU A 144 7.19 -16.42 15.24
C LEU A 144 6.12 -16.87 14.23
N GLY A 145 6.24 -16.57 12.93
CA GLY A 145 5.26 -17.02 11.93
C GLY A 145 3.82 -16.65 12.29
N ASP A 146 2.90 -17.62 12.30
CA ASP A 146 1.47 -17.40 12.66
C ASP A 146 1.29 -16.73 14.05
N PRO A 147 1.92 -17.22 15.14
CA PRO A 147 1.92 -16.51 16.42
C PRO A 147 2.37 -15.04 16.34
N GLY A 148 3.36 -14.72 15.50
CA GLY A 148 3.82 -13.33 15.32
C GLY A 148 2.76 -12.46 14.64
N VAL A 149 2.01 -13.04 13.69
CA VAL A 149 0.88 -12.37 13.06
C VAL A 149 -0.21 -12.08 14.10
N ASP A 150 -0.53 -13.04 14.96
CA ASP A 150 -1.57 -12.87 15.97
C ASP A 150 -1.18 -11.82 17.03
N VAL A 151 0.10 -11.73 17.40
CA VAL A 151 0.62 -10.65 18.27
C VAL A 151 0.39 -9.28 17.66
N ILE A 152 0.70 -9.09 16.38
CA ILE A 152 0.47 -7.78 15.72
C ILE A 152 -1.02 -7.47 15.65
N LEU A 153 -1.87 -8.45 15.33
CA LEU A 153 -3.32 -8.26 15.28
C LEU A 153 -3.89 -7.85 16.65
N GLU A 154 -3.43 -8.49 17.73
CA GLU A 154 -3.81 -8.14 19.10
C GLU A 154 -3.36 -6.71 19.46
N GLN A 155 -2.18 -6.27 19.02
CA GLN A 155 -1.72 -4.90 19.25
C GLN A 155 -2.52 -3.87 18.47
N LEU A 156 -2.85 -4.16 17.20
CA LEU A 156 -3.71 -3.28 16.38
C LEU A 156 -5.10 -3.11 17.02
N GLU A 157 -5.60 -4.11 17.74
CA GLU A 157 -6.89 -4.09 18.42
C GLU A 157 -6.84 -3.40 19.80
N ASN A 158 -5.78 -3.65 20.58
CA ASN A 158 -5.77 -3.27 22.00
C ASN A 158 -4.91 -2.05 22.32
N VAL A 159 -4.01 -1.63 21.44
CA VAL A 159 -3.05 -0.55 21.68
C VAL A 159 -3.34 0.64 20.76
N ASP A 160 -3.31 1.85 21.28
CA ASP A 160 -3.36 3.06 20.46
C ASP A 160 -1.96 3.34 19.87
N MET A 161 -1.70 2.75 18.70
CA MET A 161 -0.37 2.74 18.09
C MET A 161 -0.10 3.98 17.25
N PHE A 162 -1.16 4.63 16.74
CA PHE A 162 -1.08 5.72 15.79
C PHE A 162 -1.97 6.91 16.21
N PRO A 163 -1.62 7.61 17.30
CA PRO A 163 -2.51 8.60 17.93
C PRO A 163 -2.62 9.95 17.19
N HIS A 164 -1.73 10.23 16.22
CA HIS A 164 -1.67 11.52 15.51
C HIS A 164 -2.11 11.37 14.05
N GLU A 165 -1.98 12.40 13.20
CA GLU A 165 -2.17 12.23 11.76
C GLU A 165 -1.08 11.31 11.16
N PHE A 166 -1.40 10.65 10.03
CA PHE A 166 -0.47 9.74 9.38
C PHE A 166 0.83 10.44 9.01
N SER A 167 1.96 9.88 9.42
CA SER A 167 3.27 10.52 9.26
C SER A 167 4.36 9.49 8.97
N THR A 168 5.57 9.96 8.67
CA THR A 168 6.76 9.09 8.51
C THR A 168 7.09 8.30 9.78
N ARG A 169 6.61 8.74 10.95
CA ARG A 169 6.75 8.00 12.21
C ARG A 169 5.96 6.69 12.19
N ASP A 170 4.81 6.67 11.52
CA ASP A 170 3.98 5.47 11.41
C ASP A 170 4.74 4.36 10.64
N VAL A 171 5.59 4.76 9.67
CA VAL A 171 6.49 3.84 8.96
C VAL A 171 7.53 3.22 9.88
N SER A 172 8.14 3.98 10.79
CA SER A 172 9.06 3.42 11.79
C SER A 172 8.35 2.47 12.75
N VAL A 173 7.18 2.86 13.27
CA VAL A 173 6.41 2.01 14.21
C VAL A 173 6.02 0.70 13.55
N ALA A 174 5.46 0.74 12.33
CA ALA A 174 5.10 -0.48 11.61
C ALA A 174 6.33 -1.35 11.28
N ARG A 175 7.49 -0.73 10.98
CA ARG A 175 8.72 -1.47 10.69
C ARG A 175 9.23 -2.21 11.91
N ASP A 176 9.27 -1.54 13.06
CA ASP A 176 9.77 -2.12 14.31
C ASP A 176 8.87 -3.32 14.69
N LEU A 177 7.55 -3.16 14.60
CA LEU A 177 6.59 -4.26 14.82
C LEU A 177 6.83 -5.46 13.92
N LEU A 178 7.03 -5.22 12.62
CA LEU A 178 7.26 -6.28 11.66
C LEU A 178 8.60 -6.98 11.93
N GLN A 179 9.68 -6.24 12.15
CA GLN A 179 11.04 -6.80 12.32
C GLN A 179 11.21 -7.51 13.66
N ASP A 180 10.49 -7.07 14.70
CA ASP A 180 10.57 -7.67 16.04
C ASP A 180 9.93 -9.06 16.10
N VAL A 181 8.91 -9.33 15.27
CA VAL A 181 8.09 -10.55 15.42
C VAL A 181 7.90 -11.37 14.15
N LEU A 182 8.22 -10.85 12.96
CA LEU A 182 7.96 -11.50 11.68
C LEU A 182 9.12 -11.41 10.69
N ILE A 183 9.34 -12.50 9.95
CA ILE A 183 10.15 -12.48 8.74
C ILE A 183 9.36 -11.89 7.56
N GLY A 184 10.06 -11.31 6.58
CA GLY A 184 9.45 -10.67 5.42
C GLY A 184 8.45 -11.55 4.65
N GLY A 185 8.76 -12.85 4.48
CA GLY A 185 7.86 -13.81 3.83
C GLY A 185 6.50 -14.01 4.53
N ALA A 186 6.40 -13.63 5.82
CA ALA A 186 5.16 -13.73 6.58
C ALA A 186 4.26 -12.48 6.48
N TYR A 187 4.76 -11.36 5.93
CA TYR A 187 4.03 -10.11 5.86
C TYR A 187 2.74 -10.24 5.04
N PHE A 188 2.74 -11.09 4.02
CA PHE A 188 1.56 -11.35 3.19
C PHE A 188 0.38 -11.88 4.02
N LYS A 189 0.58 -12.90 4.87
CA LYS A 189 -0.53 -13.44 5.68
C LYS A 189 -1.02 -12.44 6.72
N LEU A 190 -0.13 -11.63 7.28
CA LEU A 190 -0.53 -10.53 8.15
C LEU A 190 -1.46 -9.57 7.40
N ALA A 191 -1.07 -9.11 6.21
CA ALA A 191 -1.90 -8.24 5.39
C ALA A 191 -3.24 -8.92 5.03
N GLU A 192 -3.25 -10.21 4.68
CA GLU A 192 -4.46 -10.98 4.39
C GLU A 192 -5.40 -11.07 5.61
N LYS A 193 -4.87 -11.37 6.81
CA LYS A 193 -5.68 -11.40 8.04
C LYS A 193 -6.20 -10.01 8.42
N ILE A 194 -5.40 -8.96 8.26
CA ILE A 194 -5.83 -7.57 8.48
C ILE A 194 -7.00 -7.23 7.56
N VAL A 195 -6.87 -7.50 6.26
CA VAL A 195 -7.92 -7.27 5.26
C VAL A 195 -9.19 -8.06 5.58
N SER A 196 -9.04 -9.33 5.96
CA SER A 196 -10.18 -10.17 6.37
C SER A 196 -10.93 -9.58 7.56
N LYS A 197 -10.20 -9.13 8.59
CA LYS A 197 -10.80 -8.51 9.79
C LYS A 197 -11.40 -7.12 9.50
N LEU A 198 -10.82 -6.36 8.57
CA LEU A 198 -11.41 -5.09 8.10
C LEU A 198 -12.79 -5.28 7.44
N LYS A 199 -13.06 -6.45 6.84
CA LYS A 199 -14.36 -6.76 6.23
C LYS A 199 -15.43 -7.17 7.24
N SER A 200 -15.04 -7.70 8.40
CA SER A 200 -15.96 -8.26 9.39
C SER A 200 -16.44 -7.25 10.42
N GLU A 201 -16.70 -5.99 10.01
CA GLU A 201 -17.13 -4.88 10.88
C GLU A 201 -16.24 -4.73 12.14
N PRO A 202 -14.96 -4.36 11.97
CA PRO A 202 -14.05 -4.19 13.10
C PRO A 202 -14.48 -3.04 14.01
N ASP A 203 -13.97 -3.04 15.24
CA ASP A 203 -14.04 -1.85 16.07
C ASP A 203 -13.26 -0.67 15.43
N ALA A 204 -13.65 0.56 15.77
CA ALA A 204 -13.10 1.77 15.16
C ALA A 204 -11.58 1.91 15.37
N ARG A 205 -11.04 1.42 16.50
CA ARG A 205 -9.61 1.49 16.79
C ARG A 205 -8.85 0.53 15.88
N PHE A 206 -9.27 -0.72 15.81
CA PHE A 206 -8.66 -1.70 14.92
C PHE A 206 -8.70 -1.18 13.48
N GLN A 207 -9.84 -0.66 13.01
CA GLN A 207 -9.97 -0.11 11.66
C GLN A 207 -8.94 1.00 11.39
N GLN A 208 -8.83 1.98 12.29
CA GLN A 208 -7.88 3.08 12.18
C GLN A 208 -6.44 2.57 12.15
N ASN A 209 -6.08 1.70 13.10
CA ASN A 209 -4.73 1.15 13.22
C ASN A 209 -4.35 0.30 12.01
N ALA A 210 -5.25 -0.57 11.56
CA ALA A 210 -5.06 -1.45 10.42
C ALA A 210 -4.82 -0.68 9.11
N ILE A 211 -5.66 0.31 8.81
CA ILE A 211 -5.49 1.13 7.59
C ILE A 211 -4.15 1.87 7.62
N ARG A 212 -3.77 2.45 8.76
CA ARG A 212 -2.49 3.15 8.91
C ARG A 212 -1.30 2.20 8.81
N PHE A 213 -1.41 1.01 9.37
CA PHE A 213 -0.39 -0.02 9.26
C PHE A 213 -0.18 -0.43 7.80
N LEU A 214 -1.26 -0.66 7.03
CA LEU A 214 -1.17 -0.96 5.61
C LEU A 214 -0.61 0.20 4.78
N LYS A 215 -0.98 1.45 5.09
CA LYS A 215 -0.39 2.66 4.49
C LYS A 215 1.11 2.75 4.79
N ALA A 216 1.51 2.48 6.02
CA ALA A 216 2.91 2.46 6.42
C ALA A 216 3.69 1.37 5.65
N MET A 217 3.12 0.16 5.53
CA MET A 217 3.68 -0.91 4.70
C MET A 217 3.87 -0.48 3.23
N ALA A 218 2.89 0.20 2.63
CA ALA A 218 3.02 0.74 1.27
C ALA A 218 4.14 1.77 1.14
N LEU A 219 4.31 2.63 2.15
CA LEU A 219 5.36 3.65 2.19
C LEU A 219 6.76 3.09 2.45
N MET A 220 6.89 1.93 3.10
CA MET A 220 8.19 1.32 3.40
C MET A 220 9.00 0.99 2.15
N GLN A 221 8.32 0.69 1.04
CA GLN A 221 8.93 0.39 -0.26
C GLN A 221 10.00 -0.73 -0.21
N THR A 222 9.88 -1.67 0.73
CA THR A 222 10.71 -2.87 0.78
C THR A 222 10.10 -3.97 -0.12
N PRO A 223 10.91 -4.85 -0.73
CA PRO A 223 10.41 -5.92 -1.58
C PRO A 223 9.35 -6.80 -0.90
N ASP A 224 9.58 -7.17 0.36
CA ASP A 224 8.66 -8.00 1.14
C ASP A 224 7.35 -7.29 1.45
N SER A 225 7.40 -5.99 1.82
CA SER A 225 6.21 -5.20 2.11
C SER A 225 5.36 -4.99 0.86
N ILE A 226 5.96 -4.56 -0.25
CA ILE A 226 5.27 -4.36 -1.53
C ILE A 226 4.65 -5.67 -2.02
N SER A 227 5.39 -6.79 -1.95
CA SER A 227 4.89 -8.11 -2.33
C SER A 227 3.66 -8.49 -1.48
N ALA A 228 3.75 -8.31 -0.15
CA ALA A 228 2.68 -8.63 0.78
C ALA A 228 1.39 -7.84 0.49
N ILE A 229 1.47 -6.52 0.41
CA ILE A 229 0.30 -5.67 0.16
C ILE A 229 -0.27 -5.91 -1.25
N THR A 230 0.58 -6.14 -2.25
CA THR A 230 0.16 -6.42 -3.62
C THR A 230 -0.62 -7.73 -3.69
N THR A 231 -0.10 -8.79 -3.08
CA THR A 231 -0.79 -10.07 -3.09
C THR A 231 -2.12 -10.01 -2.33
N ALA A 232 -2.14 -9.36 -1.15
CA ALA A 232 -3.33 -9.28 -0.30
C ALA A 232 -4.41 -8.33 -0.84
N LEU A 233 -4.04 -7.22 -1.48
CA LEU A 233 -4.98 -6.21 -1.94
C LEU A 233 -5.37 -6.36 -3.42
N ILE A 234 -4.46 -6.84 -4.28
CA ILE A 234 -4.63 -6.80 -5.75
C ILE A 234 -4.79 -8.20 -6.36
N GLN A 235 -3.98 -9.18 -5.95
CA GLN A 235 -3.89 -10.46 -6.68
C GLN A 235 -4.91 -11.51 -6.22
N ARG A 236 -5.20 -11.58 -4.92
CA ARG A 236 -6.03 -12.65 -4.35
C ARG A 236 -7.49 -12.27 -4.09
N ARG A 237 -7.89 -11.04 -4.40
CA ARG A 237 -9.25 -10.57 -4.16
C ARG A 237 -9.67 -9.48 -5.12
N THR A 238 -10.98 -9.28 -5.18
CA THR A 238 -11.61 -8.07 -5.70
C THR A 238 -12.13 -7.29 -4.49
N PRO A 239 -11.74 -6.02 -4.31
CA PRO A 239 -12.24 -5.23 -3.19
C PRO A 239 -13.69 -4.80 -3.43
N GLU A 240 -14.42 -4.50 -2.36
CA GLU A 240 -15.79 -4.02 -2.41
C GLU A 240 -15.84 -2.50 -2.50
N ALA A 241 -16.87 -1.93 -3.11
CA ALA A 241 -16.99 -0.48 -3.32
C ALA A 241 -16.96 0.35 -2.02
N ALA A 242 -17.37 -0.24 -0.88
CA ALA A 242 -17.32 0.39 0.43
C ALA A 242 -15.91 0.46 1.04
N GLU A 243 -14.94 -0.31 0.53
CA GLU A 243 -13.56 -0.34 1.02
C GLU A 243 -12.73 0.85 0.50
N THR A 244 -13.21 2.08 0.63
CA THR A 244 -12.59 3.28 0.04
C THR A 244 -11.17 3.56 0.54
N TRP A 245 -10.80 3.04 1.72
CA TRP A 245 -9.44 3.05 2.26
C TRP A 245 -8.41 2.39 1.33
N HIS A 246 -8.85 1.50 0.43
CA HIS A 246 -8.00 0.84 -0.56
C HIS A 246 -7.36 1.86 -1.51
N LEU A 247 -8.10 2.91 -1.89
CA LEU A 247 -7.59 3.99 -2.73
C LEU A 247 -6.45 4.76 -2.06
N GLU A 248 -6.51 4.93 -0.73
CA GLU A 248 -5.44 5.60 0.02
C GLU A 248 -4.14 4.80 0.00
N ILE A 249 -4.21 3.46 -0.05
CA ILE A 249 -3.02 2.61 -0.14
C ILE A 249 -2.48 2.62 -1.58
N ILE A 250 -3.35 2.57 -2.58
CA ILE A 250 -2.95 2.68 -4.00
C ILE A 250 -2.25 4.01 -4.26
N ALA A 251 -2.74 5.12 -3.70
CA ALA A 251 -2.08 6.42 -3.84
C ALA A 251 -0.62 6.40 -3.34
N LEU A 252 -0.32 5.59 -2.32
CA LEU A 252 1.02 5.48 -1.74
C LEU A 252 1.95 4.52 -2.48
N SER A 253 1.40 3.55 -3.22
CA SER A 253 2.16 2.59 -4.00
C SER A 253 1.42 2.21 -5.29
N PRO A 254 1.30 3.12 -6.26
CA PRO A 254 0.47 2.89 -7.44
C PRO A 254 0.99 1.74 -8.31
N GLU A 255 2.30 1.49 -8.31
CA GLU A 255 2.93 0.37 -9.02
C GLU A 255 2.30 -1.00 -8.72
N MET A 256 1.64 -1.18 -7.57
CA MET A 256 0.93 -2.42 -7.22
C MET A 256 -0.11 -2.82 -8.27
N LEU A 257 -0.74 -1.85 -8.96
CA LEU A 257 -1.71 -2.12 -10.02
C LEU A 257 -1.11 -2.89 -11.21
N LYS A 258 0.20 -2.77 -11.44
CA LYS A 258 0.91 -3.48 -12.52
C LYS A 258 0.94 -4.99 -12.31
N ALA A 259 0.74 -5.44 -11.08
CA ALA A 259 0.79 -6.84 -10.67
C ALA A 259 -0.57 -7.56 -10.71
N ALA A 260 -1.64 -6.85 -11.08
CA ALA A 260 -2.95 -7.45 -11.29
C ALA A 260 -2.89 -8.47 -12.43
N GLY A 261 -3.34 -9.70 -12.16
CA GLY A 261 -3.45 -10.74 -13.19
C GLY A 261 -4.59 -10.44 -14.15
N SER A 262 -4.50 -10.90 -15.40
CA SER A 262 -5.56 -10.69 -16.41
C SER A 262 -6.95 -11.13 -15.94
N ALA A 263 -7.03 -12.19 -15.13
CA ALA A 263 -8.28 -12.70 -14.57
C ALA A 263 -8.90 -11.78 -13.48
N SER A 264 -8.11 -11.01 -12.73
CA SER A 264 -8.60 -10.13 -11.66
C SER A 264 -8.74 -8.67 -12.08
N LYS A 265 -8.12 -8.25 -13.19
CA LYS A 265 -8.12 -6.86 -13.69
C LYS A 265 -9.52 -6.27 -13.84
N ASN A 266 -10.44 -6.94 -14.52
CA ASN A 266 -11.79 -6.39 -14.77
C ASN A 266 -12.57 -6.17 -13.46
N GLY A 267 -12.49 -7.11 -12.52
CA GLY A 267 -13.15 -6.97 -11.22
C GLY A 267 -12.55 -5.82 -10.41
N LEU A 268 -11.23 -5.72 -10.41
CA LEU A 268 -10.51 -4.63 -9.73
C LEU A 268 -10.84 -3.27 -10.36
N ASP A 269 -10.81 -3.14 -11.68
CA ASP A 269 -11.16 -1.91 -12.42
C ASP A 269 -12.55 -1.38 -12.02
N VAL A 270 -13.58 -2.23 -12.12
CA VAL A 270 -14.95 -1.86 -11.76
C VAL A 270 -15.06 -1.47 -10.29
N SER A 271 -14.35 -2.17 -9.40
CA SER A 271 -14.42 -1.93 -7.97
C SER A 271 -13.75 -0.61 -7.57
N LEU A 272 -12.57 -0.32 -8.13
CA LEU A 272 -11.88 0.95 -7.92
C LEU A 272 -12.70 2.11 -8.48
N ALA A 273 -13.31 1.94 -9.66
CA ALA A 273 -14.23 2.92 -10.24
C ALA A 273 -15.43 3.19 -9.32
N ALA A 274 -16.04 2.14 -8.77
CA ALA A 274 -17.16 2.26 -7.83
C ALA A 274 -16.76 2.97 -6.53
N MET A 275 -15.55 2.73 -6.01
CA MET A 275 -15.03 3.47 -4.85
C MET A 275 -14.88 4.97 -5.17
N CYS A 276 -14.28 5.33 -6.30
CA CYS A 276 -14.16 6.74 -6.71
C CYS A 276 -15.53 7.42 -6.80
N ARG A 277 -16.52 6.74 -7.39
CA ARG A 277 -17.89 7.25 -7.56
C ARG A 277 -18.70 7.31 -6.25
N SER A 278 -18.23 6.69 -5.18
CA SER A 278 -18.88 6.72 -3.86
C SER A 278 -18.60 8.01 -3.07
N PHE A 279 -17.56 8.76 -3.46
CA PHE A 279 -17.21 10.01 -2.82
C PHE A 279 -18.12 11.16 -3.28
N ASP A 280 -18.41 12.08 -2.36
CA ASP A 280 -19.10 13.34 -2.67
C ASP A 280 -18.15 14.28 -3.45
N ASP A 281 -18.51 14.60 -4.69
CA ASP A 281 -17.75 15.47 -5.59
C ASP A 281 -17.84 16.97 -5.25
N SER A 282 -18.60 17.31 -4.21
CA SER A 282 -18.71 18.66 -3.65
C SER A 282 -17.87 18.86 -2.38
N ASP A 283 -17.41 17.77 -1.75
CA ASP A 283 -16.57 17.83 -0.56
C ASP A 283 -15.10 18.16 -0.94
N PRO A 284 -14.55 19.29 -0.48
CA PRO A 284 -13.17 19.67 -0.78
C PRO A 284 -12.12 18.64 -0.37
N SER A 285 -12.37 17.87 0.71
CA SER A 285 -11.46 16.83 1.19
C SER A 285 -11.43 15.63 0.24
N HIS A 286 -12.58 15.24 -0.32
CA HIS A 286 -12.68 14.16 -1.29
C HIS A 286 -12.06 14.54 -2.62
N ILE A 287 -12.32 15.77 -3.08
CA ILE A 287 -11.68 16.33 -4.28
C ILE A 287 -10.16 16.25 -4.15
N ARG A 288 -9.61 16.73 -3.04
CA ARG A 288 -8.16 16.69 -2.81
C ARG A 288 -7.62 15.27 -2.83
N LYS A 289 -8.28 14.31 -2.19
CA LYS A 289 -7.90 12.89 -2.21
C LYS A 289 -7.86 12.31 -3.63
N MET A 290 -8.84 12.64 -4.47
CA MET A 290 -8.88 12.15 -5.86
C MET A 290 -7.84 12.81 -6.75
N GLN A 291 -7.55 14.09 -6.54
CA GLN A 291 -6.44 14.78 -7.21
C GLN A 291 -5.10 14.15 -6.85
N ASP A 292 -4.84 13.96 -5.55
CA ASP A 292 -3.60 13.32 -5.06
C ASP A 292 -3.49 11.90 -5.64
N LEU A 293 -4.57 11.11 -5.64
CA LEU A 293 -4.57 9.77 -6.21
C LEU A 293 -4.26 9.77 -7.71
N LEU A 294 -4.89 10.65 -8.49
CA LEU A 294 -4.64 10.75 -9.93
C LEU A 294 -3.17 11.13 -10.20
N GLU A 295 -2.65 12.13 -9.50
CA GLU A 295 -1.25 12.56 -9.64
C GLU A 295 -0.27 11.44 -9.30
N GLN A 296 -0.48 10.73 -8.19
CA GLN A 296 0.38 9.61 -7.81
C GLN A 296 0.34 8.48 -8.83
N VAL A 297 -0.86 8.07 -9.27
CA VAL A 297 -1.05 7.03 -10.29
C VAL A 297 -0.35 7.41 -11.59
N MET A 298 -0.55 8.63 -12.07
CA MET A 298 0.07 9.14 -13.29
C MET A 298 1.59 9.23 -13.20
N SER A 299 2.14 9.51 -12.01
CA SER A 299 3.59 9.58 -11.83
C SER A 299 4.31 8.22 -11.94
N LYS A 300 3.56 7.11 -11.81
CA LYS A 300 4.12 5.74 -11.75
C LYS A 300 3.62 4.81 -12.85
N ILE A 301 2.47 5.10 -13.45
CA ILE A 301 1.82 4.27 -14.47
C ILE A 301 1.57 5.11 -15.71
N ASP A 302 2.05 4.60 -16.84
CA ASP A 302 1.78 5.19 -18.15
C ASP A 302 0.27 5.22 -18.45
N ALA A 303 -0.21 6.33 -18.99
CA ALA A 303 -1.63 6.58 -19.23
C ALA A 303 -2.28 5.59 -20.22
N VAL A 304 -1.55 5.20 -21.28
CA VAL A 304 -2.05 4.25 -22.27
C VAL A 304 -2.23 2.88 -21.62
N ARG A 305 -1.25 2.46 -20.82
CA ARG A 305 -1.35 1.22 -20.05
C ARG A 305 -2.45 1.28 -19.00
N LEU A 306 -2.58 2.39 -18.28
CA LEU A 306 -3.63 2.57 -17.27
C LEU A 306 -5.02 2.47 -17.90
N HIS A 307 -5.25 3.12 -19.03
CA HIS A 307 -6.51 3.01 -19.76
C HIS A 307 -6.75 1.59 -20.30
N ALA A 308 -5.72 0.92 -20.80
CA ALA A 308 -5.86 -0.45 -21.32
C ALA A 308 -6.19 -1.47 -20.21
N ASP A 309 -5.56 -1.32 -19.04
CA ASP A 309 -5.70 -2.26 -17.92
C ASP A 309 -6.86 -1.90 -16.98
N PHE A 310 -7.20 -0.62 -16.85
CA PHE A 310 -8.16 -0.06 -15.89
C PHE A 310 -8.98 1.13 -16.47
N PRO A 311 -9.74 0.92 -17.55
CA PRO A 311 -10.47 2.01 -18.22
C PRO A 311 -11.56 2.63 -17.34
N SER A 312 -12.30 1.83 -16.56
CA SER A 312 -13.41 2.32 -15.74
C SER A 312 -12.89 3.16 -14.57
N PHE A 313 -11.77 2.76 -13.97
CA PHE A 313 -11.11 3.47 -12.89
C PHE A 313 -10.55 4.81 -13.37
N LEU A 314 -9.89 4.83 -14.53
CA LEU A 314 -9.40 6.07 -15.11
C LEU A 314 -10.55 7.03 -15.47
N ASP A 315 -11.62 6.52 -16.09
CA ASP A 315 -12.85 7.29 -16.38
C ASP A 315 -13.43 7.88 -15.09
N ALA A 316 -13.54 7.09 -14.02
CA ALA A 316 -14.06 7.55 -12.74
C ALA A 316 -13.17 8.62 -12.09
N LEU A 317 -11.84 8.49 -12.16
CA LEU A 317 -10.91 9.51 -11.64
C LEU A 317 -11.02 10.82 -12.42
N LEU A 318 -10.97 10.76 -13.75
CA LEU A 318 -11.08 11.94 -14.60
C LEU A 318 -12.45 12.60 -14.43
N SER A 319 -13.52 11.82 -14.40
CA SER A 319 -14.88 12.26 -14.09
C SER A 319 -15.01 12.95 -12.73
N PHE A 320 -14.11 12.67 -11.77
CA PHE A 320 -14.13 13.32 -10.46
C PHE A 320 -13.39 14.66 -10.48
N VAL A 321 -12.28 14.73 -11.22
CA VAL A 321 -11.38 15.90 -11.19
C VAL A 321 -11.50 16.82 -12.42
N TRP A 322 -12.38 16.53 -13.37
CA TRP A 322 -12.45 17.20 -14.69
C TRP A 322 -12.60 18.73 -14.63
N CYS A 323 -13.22 19.27 -13.59
CA CYS A 323 -13.39 20.72 -13.38
C CYS A 323 -12.40 21.32 -12.36
N GLN A 324 -11.36 20.57 -11.98
CA GLN A 324 -10.35 20.97 -11.01
C GLN A 324 -9.01 21.27 -11.69
N PRO A 325 -8.10 22.05 -11.04
CA PRO A 325 -6.79 22.35 -11.61
C PRO A 325 -5.95 21.13 -12.02
N ALA A 326 -6.19 19.97 -11.39
CA ALA A 326 -5.51 18.72 -11.73
C ALA A 326 -5.74 18.29 -13.19
N VAL A 327 -6.88 18.65 -13.82
CA VAL A 327 -7.12 18.35 -15.24
C VAL A 327 -6.11 19.03 -16.16
N VAL A 328 -5.62 20.21 -15.76
CA VAL A 328 -4.60 20.95 -16.53
C VAL A 328 -3.30 20.16 -16.57
N ASN A 329 -2.91 19.54 -15.45
CA ASN A 329 -1.73 18.67 -15.41
C ASN A 329 -1.87 17.50 -16.39
N CYS A 330 -3.07 16.94 -16.54
CA CYS A 330 -3.36 15.88 -17.51
C CYS A 330 -3.24 16.37 -18.96
N LEU A 331 -3.72 17.58 -19.26
CA LEU A 331 -3.62 18.20 -20.59
C LEU A 331 -2.18 18.53 -20.98
N VAL A 332 -1.37 19.01 -20.02
CA VAL A 332 0.05 19.35 -20.21
C VAL A 332 0.93 18.10 -20.36
N ALA A 333 0.60 17.00 -19.68
CA ALA A 333 1.38 15.76 -19.76
C ALA A 333 1.49 15.19 -21.18
N GLY A 334 0.55 15.53 -22.08
CA GLY A 334 0.53 15.07 -23.47
C GLY A 334 0.14 13.59 -23.62
N GLY A 335 0.35 13.05 -24.82
CA GLY A 335 0.12 11.64 -25.15
C GLY A 335 -1.31 11.16 -24.84
N GLY A 336 -1.45 9.93 -24.36
CA GLY A 336 -2.76 9.33 -24.05
C GLY A 336 -3.52 10.08 -22.95
N MET A 337 -2.82 10.61 -21.95
CA MET A 337 -3.47 11.33 -20.85
C MET A 337 -4.18 12.59 -21.32
N ARG A 338 -3.54 13.37 -22.20
CA ARG A 338 -4.17 14.53 -22.82
C ARG A 338 -5.44 14.15 -23.57
N VAL A 339 -5.41 13.07 -24.34
CA VAL A 339 -6.57 12.59 -25.11
C VAL A 339 -7.73 12.26 -24.17
N PHE A 340 -7.48 11.51 -23.09
CA PHE A 340 -8.54 11.13 -22.15
C PHE A 340 -9.09 12.32 -21.36
N ALA A 341 -8.23 13.24 -20.91
CA ALA A 341 -8.64 14.43 -20.18
C ALA A 341 -9.42 15.41 -21.08
N SER A 342 -8.96 15.63 -22.32
CA SER A 342 -9.67 16.44 -23.32
C SER A 342 -11.04 15.84 -23.65
N TYR A 343 -11.10 14.52 -23.88
CA TYR A 343 -12.36 13.82 -24.13
C TYR A 343 -13.35 14.01 -22.97
N GLU A 344 -12.94 13.77 -21.72
CA GLU A 344 -13.82 13.92 -20.56
C GLU A 344 -14.25 15.37 -20.36
N LEU A 345 -13.34 16.34 -20.54
CA LEU A 345 -13.66 17.77 -20.46
C LEU A 345 -14.74 18.15 -21.49
N HIS A 346 -14.53 17.85 -22.77
CA HIS A 346 -15.49 18.19 -23.81
C HIS A 346 -16.83 17.45 -23.67
N LYS A 347 -16.80 16.18 -23.27
CA LYS A 347 -18.01 15.39 -22.98
C LYS A 347 -18.85 16.05 -21.87
N ARG A 348 -18.22 16.54 -20.81
CA ARG A 348 -18.90 17.23 -19.70
C ARG A 348 -19.41 18.61 -20.08
N LEU A 349 -18.62 19.38 -20.81
CA LEU A 349 -19.01 20.71 -21.27
C LEU A 349 -20.17 20.70 -22.27
N ALA A 350 -20.46 19.57 -22.92
CA ALA A 350 -21.64 19.42 -23.75
C ALA A 350 -22.97 19.48 -22.95
N GLU A 351 -22.93 19.17 -21.65
CA GLU A 351 -24.09 19.24 -20.76
C GLU A 351 -24.19 20.63 -20.10
N PRO A 352 -25.31 21.37 -20.26
CA PRO A 352 -25.39 22.76 -19.81
C PRO A 352 -25.10 22.98 -18.32
N VAL A 353 -25.55 22.07 -17.46
CA VAL A 353 -25.36 22.15 -16.00
C VAL A 353 -23.88 21.95 -15.64
N ASP A 354 -23.21 21.02 -16.31
CA ASP A 354 -21.79 20.76 -16.08
C ASP A 354 -20.96 21.93 -16.62
N ALA A 355 -21.27 22.49 -17.79
CA ALA A 355 -20.64 23.72 -18.28
C ALA A 355 -20.75 24.90 -17.29
N GLY A 356 -21.93 25.10 -16.70
CA GLY A 356 -22.14 26.10 -15.63
C GLY A 356 -21.28 25.84 -14.40
N ARG A 357 -21.24 24.58 -13.94
CA ARG A 357 -20.37 24.13 -12.85
C ARG A 357 -18.90 24.43 -13.18
N PHE A 358 -18.45 24.11 -14.39
CA PHE A 358 -17.08 24.33 -14.84
C PHE A 358 -16.70 25.81 -14.78
N VAL A 359 -17.50 26.69 -15.37
CA VAL A 359 -17.30 28.15 -15.31
C VAL A 359 -17.17 28.64 -13.87
N ARG A 360 -18.04 28.18 -12.98
CA ARG A 360 -18.03 28.56 -11.56
C ARG A 360 -16.72 28.14 -10.89
N TYR A 361 -16.26 26.91 -11.12
CA TYR A 361 -15.00 26.41 -10.57
C TYR A 361 -13.78 27.11 -11.18
N LEU A 362 -13.77 27.34 -12.49
CA LEU A 362 -12.70 28.01 -13.21
C LEU A 362 -12.45 29.41 -12.63
N LYS A 363 -13.52 30.16 -12.34
CA LYS A 363 -13.46 31.47 -11.68
C LYS A 363 -13.07 31.38 -10.21
N TYR A 364 -13.71 30.50 -9.45
CA TYR A 364 -13.50 30.41 -8.00
C TYR A 364 -12.08 29.92 -7.64
N ARG A 365 -11.54 28.98 -8.42
CA ARG A 365 -10.20 28.41 -8.23
C ARG A 365 -9.11 29.16 -8.98
N GLY A 366 -9.48 29.99 -9.97
CA GLY A 366 -8.56 30.92 -10.64
C GLY A 366 -7.47 30.25 -11.49
N PHE A 367 -7.80 29.17 -12.20
CA PHE A 367 -6.85 28.43 -13.04
C PHE A 367 -7.06 28.63 -14.56
N GLU A 368 -7.80 29.67 -14.95
CA GLU A 368 -8.12 29.98 -16.35
C GLU A 368 -6.87 30.16 -17.22
N ASN A 369 -5.90 30.94 -16.77
CA ASN A 369 -4.64 31.13 -17.51
C ASN A 369 -3.90 29.80 -17.73
N GLN A 370 -3.82 28.96 -16.70
CA GLN A 370 -3.12 27.67 -16.78
C GLN A 370 -3.82 26.71 -17.74
N LEU A 371 -5.16 26.71 -17.72
CA LEU A 371 -5.96 25.95 -18.67
C LEU A 371 -5.72 26.47 -20.09
N ALA A 372 -5.79 27.78 -20.31
CA ALA A 372 -5.55 28.38 -21.62
C ALA A 372 -4.16 28.01 -22.14
N ASP A 373 -3.10 28.09 -21.32
CA ASP A 373 -1.74 27.70 -21.69
C ASP A 373 -1.62 26.24 -22.13
N ALA A 374 -2.41 25.34 -21.53
CA ALA A 374 -2.41 23.92 -21.83
C ALA A 374 -3.19 23.54 -23.11
N LEU A 375 -4.03 24.43 -23.62
CA LEU A 375 -4.90 24.18 -24.78
C LEU A 375 -4.32 24.76 -26.07
N SER A 376 -4.69 24.18 -27.21
CA SER A 376 -4.51 24.82 -28.50
C SER A 376 -5.57 25.91 -28.74
N ASP A 377 -5.40 26.70 -29.81
CA ASP A 377 -6.33 27.79 -30.12
C ASP A 377 -7.72 27.24 -30.53
N ASP A 378 -7.76 26.10 -31.24
CA ASP A 378 -8.99 25.36 -31.60
C ASP A 378 -9.71 24.75 -30.39
N GLU A 379 -8.99 24.16 -29.45
CA GLU A 379 -9.57 23.63 -28.21
C GLU A 379 -10.14 24.74 -27.33
N ALA A 380 -9.43 25.86 -27.19
CA ALA A 380 -9.91 27.02 -26.43
C ALA A 380 -11.19 27.59 -27.06
N PHE A 381 -11.21 27.74 -28.39
CA PHE A 381 -12.41 28.15 -29.12
C PHE A 381 -13.58 27.18 -28.92
N THR A 382 -13.31 25.86 -28.98
CA THR A 382 -14.31 24.81 -28.75
C THR A 382 -14.91 24.88 -27.35
N ILE A 383 -14.11 25.10 -26.30
CA ILE A 383 -14.61 25.27 -24.93
C ILE A 383 -15.54 26.49 -24.83
N LEU A 384 -15.16 27.63 -25.42
CA LEU A 384 -16.03 28.82 -25.41
C LEU A 384 -17.34 28.57 -26.19
N ALA A 385 -17.30 27.80 -27.28
CA ALA A 385 -18.49 27.38 -28.01
C ALA A 385 -19.44 26.55 -27.14
N GLN A 386 -18.90 25.61 -26.37
CA GLN A 386 -19.68 24.77 -25.47
C GLN A 386 -20.30 25.59 -24.32
N ILE A 387 -19.56 26.56 -23.77
CA ILE A 387 -20.08 27.50 -22.76
C ILE A 387 -21.20 28.36 -23.35
N ALA A 388 -21.04 28.88 -24.56
CA ALA A 388 -22.09 29.64 -25.25
C ALA A 388 -23.35 28.79 -25.50
N CYS A 389 -23.18 27.54 -25.93
CA CYS A 389 -24.27 26.59 -26.11
C CYS A 389 -25.01 26.32 -24.78
N ALA A 390 -24.28 26.16 -23.67
CA ALA A 390 -24.85 26.01 -22.35
C ALA A 390 -25.64 27.25 -21.87
N ALA A 391 -25.14 28.46 -22.18
CA ALA A 391 -25.83 29.72 -21.92
C ALA A 391 -27.20 29.77 -22.62
N VAL A 392 -27.24 29.46 -23.92
CA VAL A 392 -28.50 29.38 -24.70
C VAL A 392 -29.47 28.37 -24.10
N ASN A 393 -28.96 27.25 -23.58
CA ASN A 393 -29.73 26.27 -22.83
C ASN A 393 -30.07 26.69 -21.39
N ARG A 394 -29.99 27.99 -21.09
CA ARG A 394 -30.42 28.65 -19.86
C ARG A 394 -29.61 28.29 -18.60
N ASP A 395 -28.35 27.89 -18.76
CA ASP A 395 -27.45 27.83 -17.60
C ASP A 395 -27.09 29.27 -17.14
N PRO A 396 -27.36 29.63 -15.87
CA PRO A 396 -27.21 31.02 -15.41
C PRO A 396 -25.75 31.46 -15.28
N ASP A 397 -24.82 30.53 -15.03
CA ASP A 397 -23.40 30.86 -14.92
C ASP A 397 -22.79 31.11 -16.29
N CYS A 398 -23.13 30.27 -17.27
CA CYS A 398 -22.71 30.45 -18.66
C CYS A 398 -23.32 31.72 -19.29
N ASN A 399 -24.61 32.01 -19.05
CA ASN A 399 -25.25 33.25 -19.54
C ASN A 399 -24.51 34.50 -19.07
N ARG A 400 -24.10 34.54 -17.79
CA ARG A 400 -23.34 35.67 -17.24
C ARG A 400 -21.99 35.86 -17.94
N ILE A 401 -21.33 34.78 -18.35
CA ILE A 401 -20.06 34.85 -19.08
C ILE A 401 -20.30 35.36 -20.50
N LEU A 402 -21.35 34.86 -21.17
CA LEU A 402 -21.70 35.26 -22.53
C LEU A 402 -22.13 36.73 -22.60
N ASP A 403 -23.01 37.18 -21.69
CA ASP A 403 -23.47 38.57 -21.59
C ASP A 403 -22.34 39.56 -21.27
N ALA A 404 -21.21 39.07 -20.74
CA ALA A 404 -20.02 39.84 -20.45
C ALA A 404 -18.93 39.67 -21.53
N ASP A 405 -19.26 39.16 -22.72
CA ASP A 405 -18.35 38.92 -23.84
C ASP A 405 -17.10 38.12 -23.45
N PHE A 406 -17.27 37.14 -22.56
CA PHE A 406 -16.18 36.33 -21.99
C PHE A 406 -15.09 37.14 -21.26
N ALA A 407 -15.37 38.36 -20.78
CA ALA A 407 -14.40 39.21 -20.08
C ALA A 407 -13.77 38.55 -18.84
N ASP A 408 -14.50 37.63 -18.20
CA ASP A 408 -14.02 36.86 -17.05
C ASP A 408 -13.07 35.69 -17.43
N LEU A 409 -12.92 35.38 -18.73
CA LEU A 409 -12.07 34.32 -19.27
C LEU A 409 -11.10 34.88 -20.32
N PRO A 410 -10.22 35.83 -19.95
CA PRO A 410 -9.47 36.64 -20.90
C PRO A 410 -8.44 35.86 -21.73
N SER A 411 -7.83 34.81 -21.18
CA SER A 411 -6.79 34.03 -21.87
C SER A 411 -7.40 33.06 -22.87
N LEU A 412 -8.50 32.39 -22.51
CA LEU A 412 -9.29 31.58 -23.43
C LEU A 412 -9.89 32.43 -24.56
N ARG A 413 -10.41 33.62 -24.23
CA ARG A 413 -10.92 34.59 -25.21
C ARG A 413 -9.84 35.03 -26.19
N ALA A 414 -8.63 35.34 -25.71
CA ALA A 414 -7.52 35.73 -26.58
C ALA A 414 -7.14 34.63 -27.58
N LYS A 415 -7.12 33.36 -27.16
CA LYS A 415 -6.87 32.22 -28.06
C LYS A 415 -7.99 32.00 -29.06
N ALA A 416 -9.25 32.12 -28.63
CA ALA A 416 -10.39 31.99 -29.51
C ALA A 416 -10.42 33.07 -30.61
N ILE A 417 -10.15 34.34 -30.25
CA ILE A 417 -10.04 35.44 -31.23
C ILE A 417 -8.89 35.17 -32.22
N LYS A 418 -7.75 34.69 -31.71
CA LYS A 418 -6.60 34.35 -32.55
C LYS A 418 -6.95 33.28 -33.60
N LEU A 419 -7.63 32.19 -33.21
CA LEU A 419 -8.10 31.18 -34.15
C LEU A 419 -9.04 31.77 -35.20
N ALA A 420 -10.00 32.59 -34.77
CA ALA A 420 -10.99 33.16 -35.67
C ALA A 420 -10.39 34.10 -36.73
N ILE A 421 -9.30 34.80 -36.41
CA ILE A 421 -8.54 35.64 -37.34
C ILE A 421 -7.65 34.79 -38.25
N GLU A 422 -6.88 33.86 -37.67
CA GLU A 422 -5.85 33.12 -38.40
C GLU A 422 -6.43 31.99 -39.26
N ASN A 423 -7.50 31.32 -38.80
CA ASN A 423 -8.13 30.16 -39.44
C ASN A 423 -9.68 30.27 -39.38
N PRO A 424 -10.29 31.21 -40.11
CA PRO A 424 -11.74 31.46 -40.07
C PRO A 424 -12.59 30.25 -40.47
N ASP A 425 -12.15 29.46 -41.45
CA ASP A 425 -12.85 28.25 -41.90
C ASP A 425 -12.93 27.19 -40.78
N GLU A 426 -11.86 27.06 -39.97
CA GLU A 426 -11.81 26.11 -38.86
C GLU A 426 -12.74 26.56 -37.72
N ALA A 427 -12.72 27.85 -37.39
CA ALA A 427 -13.66 28.43 -36.42
C ALA A 427 -15.12 28.21 -36.89
N GLU A 428 -15.43 28.47 -38.17
CA GLU A 428 -16.78 28.26 -38.70
C GLU A 428 -17.18 26.77 -38.71
N ASN A 429 -16.25 25.84 -38.96
CA ASN A 429 -16.51 24.41 -38.84
C ASN A 429 -16.80 23.98 -37.40
N ILE A 430 -16.05 24.48 -36.42
CA ILE A 430 -16.31 24.21 -34.99
C ILE A 430 -17.70 24.71 -34.63
N LEU A 431 -18.07 25.92 -35.04
CA LEU A 431 -19.41 26.43 -34.80
C LEU A 431 -20.48 25.60 -35.52
N GLY A 432 -20.24 25.26 -36.78
CA GLY A 432 -21.13 24.44 -37.59
C GLY A 432 -21.37 23.04 -37.02
N SER A 433 -20.42 22.51 -36.23
CA SER A 433 -20.53 21.17 -35.63
C SER A 433 -21.60 21.04 -34.57
N TYR A 434 -22.08 22.14 -33.98
CA TYR A 434 -23.23 22.08 -33.06
C TYR A 434 -24.54 22.58 -33.70
N ASN A 435 -24.59 22.77 -35.03
CA ASN A 435 -25.80 23.21 -35.75
C ASN A 435 -27.02 22.31 -35.44
N GLY A 436 -28.01 22.90 -34.77
CA GLY A 436 -29.23 22.24 -34.31
C GLY A 436 -29.88 22.90 -33.10
N HIS A 437 -29.13 23.74 -32.35
CA HIS A 437 -29.60 24.30 -31.07
C HIS A 437 -29.34 25.83 -30.86
N TRP A 438 -28.85 26.60 -31.85
CA TRP A 438 -28.39 28.00 -31.62
C TRP A 438 -28.25 28.85 -32.91
N ASP A 439 -28.16 30.17 -32.73
CA ASP A 439 -27.91 31.21 -33.74
C ASP A 439 -26.42 31.56 -33.77
N LEU A 440 -25.73 31.10 -34.82
CA LEU A 440 -24.31 31.33 -35.11
C LEU A 440 -23.91 32.82 -35.02
N ALA A 441 -24.86 33.73 -35.25
CA ALA A 441 -24.64 35.17 -35.21
C ALA A 441 -24.32 35.69 -33.80
N MET A 442 -24.96 35.14 -32.75
CA MET A 442 -24.73 35.60 -31.37
C MET A 442 -23.32 35.28 -30.87
N MET A 443 -22.76 34.13 -31.27
CA MET A 443 -21.38 33.79 -30.90
C MET A 443 -20.36 34.56 -31.74
N LYS A 444 -20.67 34.83 -33.02
CA LYS A 444 -19.87 35.73 -33.86
C LYS A 444 -19.83 37.15 -33.29
N GLU A 445 -20.93 37.61 -32.70
CA GLU A 445 -21.03 38.91 -32.03
C GLU A 445 -20.26 38.94 -30.70
N ALA A 446 -20.49 37.97 -29.80
CA ALA A 446 -19.86 37.94 -28.48
C ALA A 446 -18.33 37.72 -28.50
N LEU A 447 -17.82 37.02 -29.51
CA LEU A 447 -16.38 36.86 -29.72
C LEU A 447 -15.77 37.94 -30.63
N ASP A 448 -16.58 38.90 -31.12
CA ASP A 448 -16.19 39.91 -32.12
C ASP A 448 -15.56 39.30 -33.39
N VAL A 449 -16.00 38.09 -33.73
CA VAL A 449 -15.47 37.29 -34.84
C VAL A 449 -16.00 37.76 -36.18
N GLY A 450 -17.22 38.31 -36.23
CA GLY A 450 -17.78 38.87 -37.47
C GLY A 450 -16.93 40.01 -38.04
N ALA A 451 -16.48 40.93 -37.18
CA ALA A 451 -15.60 42.04 -37.60
C ALA A 451 -14.18 41.58 -37.95
N ALA A 452 -13.72 40.47 -37.36
CA ALA A 452 -12.40 39.89 -37.57
C ALA A 452 -12.30 38.99 -38.82
N MET A 453 -13.40 38.33 -39.22
CA MET A 453 -13.48 37.49 -40.43
C MET A 453 -13.78 38.29 -41.70
N ASP A 454 -14.43 39.45 -41.57
CA ASP A 454 -14.76 40.35 -42.69
C ASP A 454 -13.59 41.30 -43.07
N ALA A 455 -12.49 41.27 -42.32
CA ALA A 455 -11.27 42.07 -42.52
C ALA A 455 -10.15 41.22 -43.13
#